data_AF-A0A1Z1W5C1-F1
#
_entry.id   AF-A0A1Z1W5C1-F1
#
_cell.length_a   1.000
_cell.length_b   1.000
_cell.length_c   1.000
_cell.angle_alpha   90.00
_cell.angle_beta   90.00
_cell.angle_gamma   90.00
#
_symmetry.space_group_name_H-M   'P 1'
#
loop_
_entity.id
_entity.type
_entity.pdbx_description
1 polymer ?
#
loop_
_entity_poly.entity_id
_entity_poly.type
_entity_poly.pdbx_seq_one_letter_code
_entity_poly.pdbx_strand_id
1 'polypeptide(L)'
;MHRRTTALALALAAASLSAAPASAEAAPTRERGAGDVCFYTQPGYTGASWCYRPPGYADVPAPLHDNAASFESNADVTVYAIDWVRPGQCLYRTIWTGDRSTNWEWRNKLDAVQSVRPTDCQAG
;
A
#
# COMPACT_ATOMS: atom_id res chain seq x y z
N MET A 1 44.89 -64.38 24.20
CA MET A 1 43.97 -64.72 23.10
C MET A 1 42.67 -63.94 23.27
N HIS A 2 42.03 -63.60 22.14
CA HIS A 2 41.32 -62.35 21.84
C HIS A 2 40.08 -61.97 22.70
N ARG A 3 39.96 -60.65 22.98
CA ARG A 3 38.71 -60.01 23.42
C ARG A 3 38.19 -59.03 22.35
N ARG A 4 37.18 -59.53 21.64
CA ARG A 4 35.94 -58.92 21.12
C ARG A 4 35.91 -57.41 20.77
N THR A 5 35.82 -57.18 19.45
CA THR A 5 34.81 -56.39 18.70
C THR A 5 34.00 -55.31 19.41
N THR A 6 33.96 -54.10 18.83
CA THR A 6 32.75 -53.50 18.22
C THR A 6 33.07 -52.18 17.50
N ALA A 7 32.69 -52.07 16.23
CA ALA A 7 32.67 -50.84 15.46
C ALA A 7 31.42 -50.03 15.83
N LEU A 8 31.57 -48.73 16.07
CA LEU A 8 30.45 -47.80 16.23
C LEU A 8 30.37 -46.91 14.99
N ALA A 9 29.36 -47.15 14.14
CA ALA A 9 28.97 -46.25 13.07
C ALA A 9 28.08 -45.15 13.66
N LEU A 10 28.52 -43.89 13.58
CA LEU A 10 27.67 -42.74 13.88
C LEU A 10 26.93 -42.30 12.62
N ALA A 11 25.62 -42.49 12.62
CA ALA A 11 24.71 -41.97 11.60
C ALA A 11 24.50 -40.45 11.82
N LEU A 12 24.76 -39.64 10.79
CA LEU A 12 24.39 -38.23 10.77
C LEU A 12 22.90 -38.11 10.40
N ALA A 13 22.07 -37.61 11.31
CA ALA A 13 20.70 -37.22 11.02
C ALA A 13 20.67 -35.78 10.49
N ALA A 14 20.27 -35.60 9.23
CA ALA A 14 20.00 -34.29 8.64
C ALA A 14 18.60 -33.83 9.05
N ALA A 15 18.51 -32.76 9.84
CA ALA A 15 17.25 -32.10 10.17
C ALA A 15 16.90 -31.09 9.07
N SER A 16 15.92 -31.43 8.24
CA SER A 16 15.30 -30.52 7.27
C SER A 16 14.33 -29.58 7.99
N LEU A 17 14.72 -28.32 8.16
CA LEU A 17 13.80 -27.26 8.57
C LEU A 17 12.85 -26.96 7.41
N SER A 18 11.59 -27.36 7.56
CA SER A 18 10.51 -26.94 6.66
C SER A 18 10.03 -25.55 7.07
N ALA A 19 10.43 -24.53 6.32
CA ALA A 19 9.89 -23.19 6.47
C ALA A 19 8.50 -23.13 5.81
N ALA A 20 7.44 -23.04 6.62
CA ALA A 20 6.09 -22.81 6.13
C ALA A 20 5.98 -21.37 5.57
N PRO A 21 5.30 -21.16 4.42
CA PRO A 21 5.07 -19.82 3.90
C PRO A 21 4.09 -19.09 4.82
N ALA A 22 4.48 -17.92 5.31
CA ALA A 22 3.58 -17.00 6.00
C ALA A 22 2.59 -16.45 4.97
N SER A 23 1.33 -16.88 5.05
CA SER A 23 0.23 -16.24 4.33
C SER A 23 0.06 -14.83 4.87
N ALA A 24 0.41 -13.82 4.06
CA ALA A 24 0.07 -12.44 4.35
C ALA A 24 -1.45 -12.30 4.29
N GLU A 25 -2.07 -12.08 5.45
CA GLU A 25 -3.49 -11.80 5.58
C GLU A 25 -3.78 -10.46 4.92
N ALA A 26 -4.40 -10.48 3.74
CA ALA A 26 -4.85 -9.27 3.07
C ALA A 26 -5.94 -8.63 3.94
N ALA A 27 -5.67 -7.42 4.44
CA ALA A 27 -6.66 -6.64 5.17
C ALA A 27 -7.95 -6.50 4.35
N PRO A 28 -9.14 -6.56 4.97
CA PRO A 28 -10.40 -6.51 4.25
C PRO A 28 -10.52 -5.18 3.50
N THR A 29 -10.47 -5.24 2.18
CA THR A 29 -10.86 -4.15 1.29
C THR A 29 -12.36 -3.94 1.42
N ARG A 30 -12.76 -3.02 2.30
CA ARG A 30 -14.17 -2.62 2.44
C ARG A 30 -14.68 -2.11 1.10
N GLU A 31 -15.87 -2.55 0.71
CA GLU A 31 -16.50 -2.23 -0.58
C GLU A 31 -16.60 -0.71 -0.82
N ARG A 32 -16.47 -0.34 -2.10
CA ARG A 32 -16.49 1.04 -2.59
C ARG A 32 -17.85 1.69 -2.36
N GLY A 33 -17.88 2.87 -1.73
CA GLY A 33 -19.09 3.65 -1.51
C GLY A 33 -19.25 4.83 -2.48
N ALA A 34 -20.48 5.34 -2.58
CA ALA A 34 -20.71 6.70 -3.10
C ALA A 34 -20.05 7.71 -2.15
N GLY A 35 -19.44 8.77 -2.69
CA GLY A 35 -18.70 9.76 -1.89
C GLY A 35 -17.22 9.44 -1.67
N ASP A 36 -16.76 8.22 -2.02
CA ASP A 36 -15.38 7.79 -1.78
C ASP A 36 -14.42 8.21 -2.91
N VAL A 37 -13.14 8.43 -2.57
CA VAL A 37 -12.03 8.44 -3.55
C VAL A 37 -11.23 7.18 -3.37
N CYS A 38 -11.22 6.31 -4.39
CA CYS A 38 -10.54 5.02 -4.31
C CYS A 38 -9.24 5.03 -5.11
N PHE A 39 -8.18 4.51 -4.50
CA PHE A 39 -6.84 4.36 -5.05
C PHE A 39 -6.51 2.88 -5.21
N TYR A 40 -5.73 2.57 -6.24
CA TYR A 40 -5.44 1.21 -6.66
C TYR A 40 -3.96 1.05 -6.97
N THR A 41 -3.37 -0.09 -6.60
CA THR A 41 -1.92 -0.30 -6.76
C THR A 41 -1.49 -0.50 -8.21
N GLN A 42 -2.42 -0.85 -9.11
CA GLN A 42 -2.14 -1.08 -10.52
C GLN A 42 -2.93 -0.12 -11.41
N PRO A 43 -2.48 0.09 -12.66
CA PRO A 43 -3.26 0.80 -13.66
C PRO A 43 -4.65 0.17 -13.88
N GLY A 44 -5.60 0.96 -14.36
CA GLY A 44 -6.93 0.49 -14.76
C GLY A 44 -7.85 0.10 -13.60
N TYR A 45 -7.63 0.64 -12.40
CA TYR A 45 -8.43 0.37 -11.19
C TYR A 45 -8.33 -1.08 -10.70
N THR A 46 -7.12 -1.64 -10.74
CA THR A 46 -6.85 -3.05 -10.39
C THR A 46 -5.81 -3.18 -9.28
N GLY A 47 -5.66 -4.40 -8.76
CA GLY A 47 -4.74 -4.70 -7.66
C GLY A 47 -5.34 -4.42 -6.28
N ALA A 48 -4.49 -4.22 -5.29
CA ALA A 48 -4.93 -3.84 -3.95
C ALA A 48 -5.51 -2.41 -3.99
N SER A 49 -6.51 -2.15 -3.16
CA SER A 49 -7.19 -0.86 -3.16
C SER A 49 -7.44 -0.34 -1.75
N TRP A 50 -7.67 0.97 -1.68
CA TRP A 50 -8.11 1.66 -0.48
C TRP A 50 -8.94 2.87 -0.89
N CYS A 51 -10.01 3.12 -0.15
CA CYS A 51 -10.91 4.23 -0.40
C CYS A 51 -10.85 5.22 0.74
N TYR A 52 -10.46 6.45 0.41
CA TYR A 52 -10.57 7.60 1.28
C TYR A 52 -12.03 8.07 1.34
N ARG A 53 -12.47 8.41 2.55
CA ARG A 53 -13.81 8.91 2.82
C ARG A 53 -13.70 10.30 3.43
N PRO A 54 -13.92 11.37 2.66
CA PRO A 54 -13.99 12.72 3.21
C PRO A 54 -15.02 12.83 4.36
N PRO A 55 -14.82 13.76 5.32
CA PRO A 55 -13.76 14.76 5.36
C PRO A 55 -12.54 14.34 6.19
N GLY A 56 -11.50 15.18 6.19
CA GLY A 56 -10.37 15.08 7.11
C GLY A 56 -9.04 14.87 6.41
N TYR A 57 -8.10 14.27 7.14
CA TYR A 57 -6.80 13.81 6.69
C TYR A 57 -6.70 12.30 6.93
N ALA A 58 -6.07 11.57 6.01
CA ALA A 58 -5.75 10.17 6.21
C ALA A 58 -4.40 9.84 5.56
N ASP A 59 -3.54 9.16 6.31
CA ASP A 59 -2.37 8.50 5.75
C ASP A 59 -2.81 7.33 4.86
N VAL A 60 -2.12 7.16 3.74
CA VAL A 60 -2.36 6.05 2.84
C VAL A 60 -1.80 4.76 3.46
N PRO A 61 -2.55 3.65 3.43
CA PRO A 61 -2.07 2.39 3.96
C PRO A 61 -0.86 1.87 3.19
N ALA A 62 0.00 1.11 3.87
CA ALA A 62 1.29 0.65 3.37
C ALA A 62 1.30 0.05 1.93
N PRO A 63 0.30 -0.72 1.45
CA PRO A 63 0.32 -1.25 0.09
C PRO A 63 0.25 -0.18 -1.01
N LEU A 64 -0.28 1.00 -0.69
CA LEU A 64 -0.55 2.11 -1.63
C LEU A 64 0.36 3.32 -1.40
N HIS A 65 1.05 3.38 -0.27
CA HIS A 65 2.07 4.39 0.00
C HIS A 65 3.13 4.32 -1.09
N ASP A 66 3.37 5.43 -1.80
CA ASP A 66 4.25 5.49 -2.98
C ASP A 66 3.92 4.46 -4.09
N ASN A 67 2.69 3.95 -4.14
CA ASN A 67 2.34 2.83 -5.02
C ASN A 67 0.89 2.84 -5.52
N ALA A 68 0.20 3.98 -5.49
CA ALA A 68 -1.16 4.09 -6.02
C ALA A 68 -1.12 4.42 -7.50
N ALA A 69 -1.22 3.47 -8.43
CA ALA A 69 -1.09 3.71 -9.87
C ALA A 69 -2.36 4.24 -10.58
N SER A 70 -3.54 4.08 -9.98
CA SER A 70 -4.78 4.64 -10.54
C SER A 70 -5.75 5.06 -9.44
N PHE A 71 -6.69 5.94 -9.77
CA PHE A 71 -7.71 6.39 -8.82
C PHE A 71 -9.01 6.80 -9.51
N GLU A 72 -10.09 6.76 -8.75
CA GLU A 72 -11.39 7.30 -9.17
C GLU A 72 -12.12 7.96 -7.99
N SER A 73 -12.53 9.21 -8.22
CA SER A 73 -13.31 10.02 -7.30
C SER A 73 -14.80 9.88 -7.59
N ASN A 74 -15.53 9.34 -6.61
CA ASN A 74 -16.99 9.46 -6.52
C ASN A 74 -17.40 10.49 -5.44
N ALA A 75 -16.42 11.22 -4.89
CA ALA A 75 -16.66 12.27 -3.91
C ALA A 75 -17.35 13.48 -4.55
N ASP A 76 -18.26 14.09 -3.81
CA ASP A 76 -18.91 15.37 -4.14
C ASP A 76 -18.09 16.59 -3.70
N VAL A 77 -16.92 16.35 -3.10
CA VAL A 77 -15.96 17.38 -2.68
C VAL A 77 -14.62 17.23 -3.39
N THR A 78 -13.87 18.33 -3.46
CA THR A 78 -12.47 18.31 -3.90
C THR A 78 -11.59 17.65 -2.82
N VAL A 79 -10.71 16.76 -3.24
CA VAL A 79 -9.70 16.09 -2.40
C VAL A 79 -8.31 16.48 -2.86
N TYR A 80 -7.33 16.42 -1.96
CA TYR A 80 -5.94 16.73 -2.25
C TYR A 80 -5.09 15.52 -1.86
N ALA A 81 -4.41 14.93 -2.85
CA ALA A 81 -3.34 13.96 -2.62
C ALA A 81 -2.08 14.69 -2.17
N ILE A 82 -1.32 14.10 -1.26
CA ILE A 82 -0.13 14.67 -0.62
C ILE A 82 1.06 13.73 -0.83
N ASP A 83 2.22 14.33 -1.12
CA ASP A 83 3.55 13.72 -1.21
C ASP A 83 4.45 14.42 -0.18
N TRP A 84 4.89 13.69 0.84
CA TRP A 84 5.80 14.15 1.88
C TRP A 84 7.26 13.97 1.44
N VAL A 85 7.66 14.76 0.43
CA VAL A 85 8.97 14.68 -0.22
C VAL A 85 10.14 14.61 0.80
N ARG A 86 10.15 15.50 1.80
CA ARG A 86 11.14 15.58 2.89
C ARG A 86 10.52 16.28 4.11
N PRO A 87 11.14 16.21 5.31
CA PRO A 87 10.68 16.99 6.46
C PRO A 87 10.53 18.48 6.12
N GLY A 88 9.31 19.01 6.29
CA GLY A 88 8.97 20.41 5.98
C GLY A 88 8.78 20.75 4.50
N GLN A 89 8.78 19.75 3.60
CA GLN A 89 8.52 19.93 2.17
C GLN A 89 7.49 18.91 1.69
N CYS A 90 6.37 19.40 1.19
CA CYS A 90 5.34 18.56 0.57
C CYS A 90 4.81 19.13 -0.73
N LEU A 91 4.35 18.22 -1.59
CA LEU A 91 3.56 18.55 -2.77
C LEU A 91 2.10 18.15 -2.52
N TYR A 92 1.19 18.81 -3.22
CA TYR A 92 -0.19 18.38 -3.31
C TYR A 92 -0.68 18.35 -4.76
N ARG A 93 -1.55 17.38 -5.04
CA ARG A 93 -2.30 17.27 -6.29
C ARG A 93 -3.79 17.35 -6.02
N THR A 94 -4.47 18.28 -6.70
CA THR A 94 -5.93 18.39 -6.63
C THR A 94 -6.60 17.21 -7.35
N ILE A 95 -7.52 16.55 -6.69
CA ILE A 95 -8.45 15.56 -7.23
C ILE A 95 -9.84 16.20 -7.18
N TRP A 96 -10.37 16.55 -8.35
CA TRP A 96 -11.68 17.18 -8.46
C TRP A 96 -12.81 16.15 -8.32
N THR A 97 -14.03 16.65 -8.09
CA THR A 97 -15.26 15.87 -8.12
C THR A 97 -15.37 15.11 -9.44
N GLY A 98 -15.49 13.78 -9.36
CA GLY A 98 -15.64 12.92 -10.54
C GLY A 98 -14.34 12.58 -11.29
N ASP A 99 -13.19 13.11 -10.86
CA ASP A 99 -11.90 12.83 -11.49
C ASP A 99 -11.59 11.33 -11.51
N ARG A 100 -11.00 10.89 -12.61
CA ARG A 100 -10.61 9.49 -12.84
C ARG A 100 -9.31 9.47 -13.60
N SER A 101 -8.38 8.64 -13.16
CA SER A 101 -7.17 8.34 -13.94
C SER A 101 -6.82 6.87 -13.84
N THR A 102 -6.74 6.21 -14.99
CA THR A 102 -6.36 4.80 -15.09
C THR A 102 -4.84 4.59 -14.94
N ASN A 103 -4.03 5.63 -15.06
CA ASN A 103 -2.57 5.55 -14.92
C ASN A 103 -1.98 6.96 -14.73
N TRP A 104 -2.21 7.57 -13.56
CA TRP A 104 -1.71 8.92 -13.29
C TRP A 104 -0.20 8.96 -13.00
N GLU A 105 0.37 10.14 -13.21
CA GLU A 105 1.77 10.49 -12.99
C GLU A 105 2.19 10.44 -11.52
N TRP A 106 1.23 10.55 -10.60
CA TRP A 106 1.43 10.54 -9.14
C TRP A 106 1.60 9.14 -8.54
N ARG A 107 1.78 8.11 -9.38
CA ARG A 107 1.78 6.71 -8.95
C ARG A 107 2.75 6.32 -7.85
N ASN A 108 3.87 7.03 -7.76
CA ASN A 108 4.96 6.76 -6.83
C ASN A 108 5.18 7.91 -5.84
N LYS A 109 4.09 8.60 -5.46
CA LYS A 109 4.13 9.84 -4.67
C LYS A 109 3.06 9.93 -3.58
N LEU A 110 2.05 9.06 -3.63
CA LEU A 110 0.88 9.21 -2.77
C LEU A 110 1.19 8.72 -1.36
N ASP A 111 1.25 9.65 -0.41
CA ASP A 111 1.52 9.35 1.00
C ASP A 111 0.29 9.59 1.87
N ALA A 112 -0.48 10.62 1.56
CA ALA A 112 -1.68 10.96 2.28
C ALA A 112 -2.72 11.65 1.39
N VAL A 113 -3.92 11.82 1.94
CA VAL A 113 -5.02 12.55 1.30
C VAL A 113 -5.75 13.39 2.33
N GLN A 114 -6.26 14.54 1.89
CA GLN A 114 -7.11 15.39 2.73
C GLN A 114 -8.20 16.12 1.95
N SER A 115 -9.28 16.49 2.63
CA SER A 115 -10.42 17.22 2.04
C SER A 115 -10.33 18.75 2.17
N VAL A 116 -9.24 19.26 2.76
CA VAL A 116 -8.98 20.71 2.90
C VAL A 116 -7.76 21.04 2.07
N ARG A 117 -7.75 22.17 1.36
CA ARG A 117 -6.58 22.56 0.57
C ARG A 117 -5.38 22.81 1.50
N PRO A 118 -4.24 22.11 1.33
CA PRO A 118 -3.02 22.43 2.07
C PRO A 118 -2.57 23.87 1.79
N THR A 119 -2.15 24.59 2.82
CA THR A 119 -1.58 25.94 2.71
C THR A 119 -0.06 25.95 2.80
N ASP A 120 0.50 24.84 3.25
CA ASP A 120 1.92 24.58 3.52
C ASP A 120 2.57 23.65 2.49
N CYS A 121 1.78 22.95 1.68
CA CYS A 121 2.27 22.19 0.53
C CYS A 121 2.22 22.99 -0.78
N GLN A 122 3.17 22.71 -1.67
CA GLN A 122 3.22 23.30 -3.01
C GLN A 122 2.38 22.47 -3.98
N ALA A 123 1.81 23.09 -5.03
CA ALA A 123 1.19 22.30 -6.09
C ALA A 123 2.27 21.53 -6.88
N GLY A 124 2.03 20.25 -7.21
CA GLY A 124 2.97 19.42 -7.95
C GLY A 124 2.37 18.14 -8.50
#